data_AF-A0A8T6E5Q6-F1
#
_entry.id   AF-A0A8T6E5Q6-F1
#
_cell.length_a   1.000
_cell.length_b   1.000
_cell.length_c   1.000
_cell.angle_alpha   90.00
_cell.angle_beta   90.00
_cell.angle_gamma   90.00
#
_symmetry.space_group_name_H-M   'P 1'
#
loop_
_entity.id
_entity.type
_entity.pdbx_description
1 polymer ?
#
loop_
_entity_poly.entity_id
_entity_poly.type
_entity_poly.pdbx_seq_one_letter_code
_entity_poly.pdbx_strand_id
1 'polypeptide(L)'
;MYPARVPNAQTTSPTAALTERLEALAGARRALLAALDGIEQAQFVRRPDAPDEHAARWSVREVLWHVADSERCWREWAEAALRGAAITRFEGRRRPAELNRPPHLLEALEEQRASTLALLGSLGDEANLDAVHASPSREMSILDMLDHLTNHDRDHAAQVTVLRALPPQEEC
;
A
#
# COMPACT_ATOMS: atom_id res chain seq x y z
N MET A 1 24.59 11.87 4.73
CA MET A 1 24.30 12.85 5.79
C MET A 1 23.05 13.60 5.34
N TYR A 2 21.87 13.26 5.86
CA TYR A 2 20.61 13.92 5.47
C TYR A 2 20.45 15.21 6.26
N PRO A 3 19.98 16.32 5.65
CA PRO A 3 19.75 17.56 6.37
C PRO A 3 18.62 17.38 7.41
N ALA A 4 18.81 17.98 8.58
CA ALA A 4 17.83 18.03 9.65
C ALA A 4 16.55 18.71 9.15
N ARG A 5 15.42 18.01 9.26
CA ARG A 5 14.09 18.54 8.93
C ARG A 5 13.72 19.59 9.98
N VAL A 6 13.65 20.86 9.58
CA VAL A 6 13.11 21.93 10.41
C VAL A 6 11.59 21.70 10.53
N PRO A 7 11.02 21.58 11.74
CA PRO A 7 9.58 21.44 11.88
C PRO A 7 8.93 22.80 11.57
N ASN A 8 8.23 22.89 10.44
CA ASN A 8 7.33 23.99 10.19
C ASN A 8 6.05 23.70 10.97
N ALA A 9 5.94 24.26 12.17
CA ALA A 9 4.80 24.08 13.07
C ALA A 9 3.60 24.88 12.54
N GLN A 10 3.00 24.42 11.45
CA GLN A 10 1.58 24.67 11.21
C GLN A 10 0.82 23.60 11.97
N THR A 11 0.20 23.98 13.09
CA THR A 11 -0.70 23.13 13.87
C THR A 11 -1.98 22.89 13.06
N THR A 12 -1.90 22.01 12.09
CA THR A 12 -3.05 21.42 11.43
C THR A 12 -3.83 20.63 12.48
N SER A 13 -5.16 20.81 12.57
CA SER A 13 -5.96 20.00 13.49
C SER A 13 -5.81 18.51 13.13
N PRO A 14 -5.90 17.58 14.10
CA PRO A 14 -5.79 16.14 13.83
C PRO A 14 -6.71 15.68 12.68
N THR A 15 -7.92 16.23 12.62
CA THR A 15 -8.90 15.98 11.54
C THR A 15 -8.43 16.48 10.17
N ALA A 16 -7.80 17.65 10.10
CA ALA A 16 -7.29 18.19 8.84
C ALA A 16 -6.04 17.41 8.36
N ALA A 17 -5.16 16.98 9.29
CA ALA A 17 -4.00 16.14 8.98
C ALA A 17 -4.41 14.74 8.48
N LEU A 18 -5.49 14.18 9.04
CA LEU A 18 -6.08 12.94 8.56
C LEU A 18 -6.69 13.12 7.16
N THR A 19 -7.50 14.16 6.96
CA THR A 19 -8.14 14.44 5.66
C THR A 19 -7.11 14.57 4.54
N GLU A 20 -6.05 15.36 4.74
CA GLU A 20 -4.97 15.53 3.76
C GLU A 20 -4.31 14.20 3.38
N ARG A 21 -4.01 13.35 4.38
CA ARG A 21 -3.42 12.03 4.14
C ARG A 21 -4.35 11.07 3.43
N LEU A 22 -5.65 11.10 3.75
CA LEU A 22 -6.67 10.31 3.05
C LEU A 22 -6.80 10.74 1.59
N GLU A 23 -6.75 12.04 1.30
CA GLU A 23 -6.76 12.56 -0.07
C GLU A 23 -5.52 12.13 -0.85
N ALA A 24 -4.33 12.24 -0.23
CA ALA A 24 -3.07 11.80 -0.81
C ALA A 24 -3.07 10.28 -1.10
N LEU A 25 -3.55 9.49 -0.14
CA LEU A 25 -3.68 8.04 -0.25
C LEU A 25 -4.68 7.62 -1.33
N ALA A 26 -5.80 8.34 -1.46
CA ALA A 26 -6.76 8.13 -2.54
C ALA A 26 -6.16 8.49 -3.90
N GLY A 27 -5.38 9.58 -3.98
CA GLY A 27 -4.64 9.97 -5.19
C GLY A 27 -3.63 8.90 -5.63
N ALA A 28 -2.85 8.37 -4.69
CA ALA A 28 -1.90 7.29 -4.96
C ALA A 28 -2.59 6.03 -5.47
N ARG A 29 -3.71 5.62 -4.86
CA ARG A 29 -4.49 4.47 -5.34
C ARG A 29 -5.04 4.67 -6.74
N ARG A 30 -5.57 5.86 -7.06
CA ARG A 30 -6.02 6.16 -8.42
C ARG A 30 -4.88 6.06 -9.44
N ALA A 31 -3.67 6.50 -9.08
CA ALA A 31 -2.50 6.36 -9.95
C ALA A 31 -2.13 4.88 -10.18
N LEU A 32 -2.16 4.05 -9.13
CA LEU A 32 -1.94 2.60 -9.25
C LEU A 32 -3.00 1.93 -10.14
N LEU A 33 -4.29 2.24 -9.94
CA LEU A 33 -5.38 1.69 -10.75
C LEU A 33 -5.28 2.16 -12.21
N ALA A 34 -4.93 3.42 -12.46
CA ALA A 34 -4.70 3.93 -13.80
C ALA A 34 -3.52 3.22 -14.50
N ALA A 35 -2.45 2.90 -13.76
CA ALA A 35 -1.34 2.10 -14.28
C ALA A 35 -1.76 0.68 -14.68
N LEU A 36 -2.91 0.19 -14.23
CA LEU A 36 -3.48 -1.12 -14.55
C LEU A 36 -4.56 -1.08 -15.64
N ASP A 37 -4.97 0.11 -16.07
CA ASP A 37 -6.03 0.25 -17.05
C ASP A 37 -5.67 -0.45 -18.37
N GLY A 38 -6.59 -1.29 -18.84
CA GLY A 38 -6.40 -2.14 -20.03
C GLY A 38 -5.34 -3.23 -19.90
N ILE A 39 -4.93 -3.63 -18.68
CA ILE A 39 -3.94 -4.70 -18.53
C ILE A 39 -4.47 -6.05 -19.00
N GLU A 40 -3.70 -6.70 -19.88
CA GLU A 40 -4.04 -8.03 -20.38
C GLU A 40 -3.52 -9.14 -19.48
N GLN A 41 -4.14 -10.32 -19.55
CA GLN A 41 -3.73 -11.49 -18.76
C GLN A 41 -2.26 -11.88 -18.98
N ALA A 42 -1.75 -11.77 -20.22
CA ALA A 42 -0.36 -12.07 -20.54
C ALA A 42 0.61 -11.12 -19.80
N GLN A 43 0.36 -9.81 -19.86
CA GLN A 43 1.14 -8.80 -19.13
C GLN A 43 1.04 -9.00 -17.61
N PHE A 44 -0.13 -9.39 -17.11
CA PHE A 44 -0.40 -9.56 -15.69
C PHE A 44 0.46 -10.65 -15.02
N VAL A 45 0.72 -11.74 -15.73
CA VAL A 45 1.47 -12.90 -15.22
C VAL A 45 2.94 -12.93 -15.65
N ARG A 46 3.31 -12.13 -16.67
CA ARG A 46 4.68 -12.02 -17.17
C ARG A 46 5.62 -11.55 -16.06
N ARG A 47 6.76 -12.21 -15.97
CA ARG A 47 7.88 -11.81 -15.10
C ARG A 47 9.02 -11.24 -15.95
N PRO A 48 9.81 -10.30 -15.41
CA PRO A 48 11.03 -9.84 -16.07
C PRO A 48 12.07 -10.98 -16.14
N ASP A 49 12.80 -11.08 -17.26
CA ASP A 49 13.76 -12.17 -17.53
C ASP A 49 15.04 -12.06 -16.67
N ALA A 50 15.45 -10.83 -16.33
CA ALA A 50 16.54 -10.56 -15.41
C ALA A 50 16.13 -9.46 -14.42
N PRO A 51 16.47 -9.58 -13.12
CA PRO A 51 16.30 -8.47 -12.20
C PRO A 51 17.26 -7.35 -12.62
N ASP A 52 16.77 -6.14 -12.81
CA ASP A 52 17.63 -4.98 -12.56
C ASP A 52 17.94 -4.94 -11.04
N GLU A 53 18.95 -4.18 -10.62
CA GLU A 53 19.41 -4.15 -9.22
C GLU A 53 18.33 -3.69 -8.20
N HIS A 54 17.15 -3.27 -8.68
CA HIS A 54 16.11 -2.62 -7.88
C HIS A 54 14.72 -3.26 -7.99
N ALA A 55 14.47 -4.12 -8.97
CA ALA A 55 13.20 -4.80 -9.19
C ALA A 55 13.29 -6.27 -8.77
N ALA A 56 12.59 -6.61 -7.68
CA ALA A 56 12.23 -7.99 -7.41
C ALA A 56 11.60 -8.62 -8.68
N ARG A 57 11.87 -9.90 -8.93
CA ARG A 57 11.38 -10.70 -10.09
C ARG A 57 9.85 -10.93 -10.09
N TRP A 58 9.08 -9.97 -9.58
CA TRP A 58 7.64 -10.06 -9.42
C TRP A 58 6.92 -9.71 -10.72
N SER A 59 5.90 -10.49 -11.05
CA SER A 59 4.92 -10.10 -12.07
C SER A 59 3.98 -9.01 -11.51
N VAL A 60 3.21 -8.35 -12.37
CA VAL A 60 2.18 -7.39 -11.92
C VAL A 60 1.23 -8.04 -10.91
N ARG A 61 0.78 -9.28 -11.18
CA ARG A 61 -0.02 -10.07 -10.24
C ARG A 61 0.61 -10.24 -8.85
N GLU A 62 1.93 -10.39 -8.77
CA GLU A 62 2.64 -10.55 -7.48
C GLU A 62 2.77 -9.21 -6.76
N VAL A 63 3.08 -8.14 -7.50
CA VAL A 63 3.09 -6.78 -6.99
C VAL A 63 1.74 -6.42 -6.38
N LEU A 64 0.65 -6.62 -7.12
CA LEU A 64 -0.66 -6.23 -6.63
C LEU A 64 -1.15 -7.09 -5.46
N TRP A 65 -0.83 -8.39 -5.44
CA TRP A 65 -1.10 -9.22 -4.26
C TRP A 65 -0.34 -8.70 -3.04
N HIS A 66 0.93 -8.33 -3.23
CA HIS A 66 1.73 -7.74 -2.17
C HIS A 66 1.12 -6.42 -1.66
N VAL A 67 0.59 -5.56 -2.54
CA VAL A 67 -0.12 -4.34 -2.14
C VAL A 67 -1.35 -4.67 -1.30
N ALA A 68 -2.21 -5.59 -1.75
CA ALA A 68 -3.41 -5.99 -1.03
C ALA A 68 -3.08 -6.58 0.36
N ASP A 69 -2.12 -7.51 0.42
CA ASP A 69 -1.74 -8.17 1.68
C ASP A 69 -1.02 -7.21 2.64
N SER A 70 -0.22 -6.27 2.12
CA SER A 70 0.44 -5.24 2.93
C SER A 70 -0.57 -4.30 3.56
N GLU A 71 -1.57 -3.85 2.81
CA GLU A 71 -2.64 -2.99 3.34
C GLU A 71 -3.44 -3.69 4.44
N ARG A 72 -3.73 -4.99 4.27
CA ARG A 72 -4.31 -5.82 5.35
C ARG A 72 -3.42 -5.83 6.59
N CYS A 73 -2.12 -6.12 6.44
CA CYS A 73 -1.19 -6.18 7.56
C CYS A 73 -1.11 -4.85 8.33
N TRP A 74 -1.08 -3.73 7.60
CA TRP A 74 -1.05 -2.40 8.19
C TRP A 74 -2.36 -2.04 8.90
N ARG A 75 -3.51 -2.42 8.33
CA ARG A 75 -4.80 -2.28 9.02
C ARG A 75 -4.84 -3.08 10.32
N GLU A 76 -4.42 -4.35 10.29
CA GLU A 76 -4.34 -5.19 11.49
C GLU A 76 -3.40 -4.59 12.55
N TRP A 77 -2.29 -3.98 12.13
CA TRP A 77 -1.41 -3.23 13.01
C TRP A 77 -2.07 -2.00 13.62
N ALA A 78 -2.77 -1.19 12.82
CA ALA A 78 -3.48 -0.02 13.33
C ALA A 78 -4.56 -0.42 14.35
N GLU A 79 -5.32 -1.48 14.07
CA GLU A 79 -6.29 -2.04 15.01
C GLU A 79 -5.66 -2.48 16.33
N ALA A 80 -4.49 -3.13 16.28
CA ALA A 80 -3.76 -3.53 17.47
C ALA A 80 -3.24 -2.30 18.25
N ALA A 81 -2.64 -1.34 17.55
CA ALA A 81 -2.13 -0.09 18.12
C ALA A 81 -3.22 0.70 18.87
N LEU A 82 -4.40 0.84 18.25
CA LEU A 82 -5.58 1.50 18.85
C LEU A 82 -6.08 0.80 20.12
N ARG A 83 -5.81 -0.50 20.29
CA ARG A 83 -6.13 -1.26 21.50
C ARG A 83 -4.97 -1.32 22.50
N GLY A 84 -3.86 -0.63 22.24
CA GLY A 84 -2.65 -0.69 23.08
C GLY A 84 -1.87 -2.00 22.98
N ALA A 85 -2.11 -2.79 21.93
CA ALA A 85 -1.37 -4.02 21.64
C ALA A 85 -0.25 -3.77 20.62
N ALA A 86 0.81 -4.58 20.68
CA ALA A 86 1.93 -4.51 19.76
C ALA A 86 1.90 -5.69 18.77
N ILE A 87 2.08 -5.39 17.48
CA ILE A 87 2.38 -6.38 16.45
C ILE A 87 3.85 -6.21 16.06
N THR A 88 4.66 -7.21 16.39
CA THR A 88 6.12 -7.20 16.17
C THR A 88 6.53 -7.89 14.88
N ARG A 89 5.59 -8.55 14.18
CA ARG A 89 5.82 -9.20 12.90
C ARG A 89 4.54 -9.25 12.07
N PHE A 90 4.67 -9.01 10.76
CA PHE A 90 3.59 -9.29 9.81
C PHE A 90 3.59 -10.75 9.38
N GLU A 91 2.41 -11.35 9.39
CA GLU A 91 2.16 -12.68 8.84
C GLU A 91 1.58 -12.52 7.44
N GLY A 92 2.43 -12.70 6.43
CA GLY A 92 1.98 -12.69 5.04
C GLY A 92 1.03 -13.85 4.76
N ARG A 93 -0.01 -13.60 3.97
CA ARG A 93 -0.94 -14.65 3.56
C ARG A 93 -0.54 -15.24 2.22
N ARG A 94 -0.86 -16.51 2.02
CA ARG A 94 -0.78 -17.12 0.68
C ARG A 94 -1.88 -16.51 -0.19
N ARG A 95 -1.54 -16.08 -1.40
CA ARG A 95 -2.52 -15.60 -2.37
C ARG A 95 -3.56 -16.69 -2.68
N PRO A 96 -4.87 -16.41 -2.56
CA PRO A 96 -5.93 -17.28 -3.01
C PRO A 96 -5.85 -17.58 -4.53
N ALA A 97 -6.34 -18.73 -4.96
CA ALA A 97 -6.18 -19.19 -6.34
C ALA A 97 -7.02 -18.37 -7.34
N GLU A 98 -8.15 -17.86 -6.90
CA GLU A 98 -9.07 -16.98 -7.62
C GLU A 98 -8.44 -15.62 -7.97
N LEU A 99 -7.48 -15.14 -7.18
CA LEU A 99 -6.76 -13.88 -7.40
C LEU A 99 -5.62 -14.01 -8.42
N ASN A 100 -5.76 -14.91 -9.40
CA ASN A 100 -4.83 -15.07 -10.52
C ASN A 100 -5.29 -14.34 -11.80
N ARG A 101 -6.44 -13.68 -11.77
CA ARG A 101 -7.00 -12.86 -12.85
C ARG A 101 -7.01 -11.39 -12.44
N PRO A 102 -6.76 -10.44 -13.38
CA PRO A 102 -6.75 -9.02 -13.05
C PRO A 102 -8.02 -8.53 -12.35
N PRO A 103 -9.26 -8.81 -12.82
CA PRO A 103 -10.46 -8.25 -12.21
C PRO A 103 -10.62 -8.61 -10.73
N HIS A 104 -10.44 -9.88 -10.37
CA HIS A 104 -10.61 -10.32 -8.98
C HIS A 104 -9.56 -9.70 -8.05
N LEU A 105 -8.35 -9.47 -8.53
CA LEU A 105 -7.30 -8.90 -7.70
C LEU A 105 -7.46 -7.38 -7.58
N LEU A 106 -7.98 -6.70 -8.60
CA LEU A 106 -8.42 -5.30 -8.51
C LEU A 106 -9.55 -5.15 -7.47
N GLU A 107 -10.56 -6.02 -7.51
CA GLU A 107 -11.64 -6.06 -6.50
C GLU A 107 -11.06 -6.25 -5.08
N ALA A 108 -10.09 -7.17 -4.92
CA ALA A 108 -9.43 -7.38 -3.62
C ALA A 108 -8.68 -6.12 -3.12
N LEU A 109 -8.03 -5.36 -4.01
CA LEU A 109 -7.37 -4.10 -3.65
C LEU A 109 -8.37 -3.06 -3.15
N GLU A 110 -9.50 -2.94 -3.85
CA GLU A 110 -10.58 -2.02 -3.46
C GLU A 110 -11.21 -2.44 -2.13
N GLU A 111 -11.45 -3.72 -1.91
CA GLU A 111 -11.96 -4.27 -0.64
C GLU A 111 -11.02 -3.96 0.53
N GLN A 112 -9.71 -4.15 0.36
CA GLN A 112 -8.74 -3.83 1.40
C GLN A 112 -8.73 -2.32 1.72
N ARG A 113 -8.81 -1.46 0.70
CA ARG A 113 -8.91 -0.01 0.92
C ARG A 113 -10.19 0.40 1.60
N ALA A 114 -11.33 -0.13 1.16
CA ALA A 114 -12.62 0.14 1.78
C ALA A 114 -12.60 -0.27 3.26
N SER A 115 -12.01 -1.42 3.59
CA SER A 115 -11.85 -1.89 4.98
C SER A 115 -10.97 -0.96 5.81
N THR A 116 -9.86 -0.47 5.26
CA THR A 116 -8.98 0.50 5.93
C THR A 116 -9.69 1.83 6.17
N LEU A 117 -10.43 2.33 5.18
CA LEU A 117 -11.21 3.58 5.31
C LEU A 117 -12.36 3.43 6.31
N ALA A 118 -13.03 2.27 6.33
CA ALA A 118 -14.08 1.97 7.30
C ALA A 118 -13.54 1.95 8.73
N LEU A 119 -12.36 1.36 8.97
CA LEU A 119 -11.68 1.43 10.26
C LEU A 119 -11.47 2.88 10.68
N LEU A 120 -10.83 3.69 9.82
CA LEU A 120 -10.50 5.08 10.13
C LEU A 120 -11.76 5.95 10.33
N GLY A 121 -12.80 5.74 9.53
CA GLY A 121 -14.08 6.45 9.65
C GLY A 121 -14.91 6.04 10.87
N SER A 122 -14.61 4.89 11.48
CA SER A 122 -15.27 4.44 12.73
C SER A 122 -14.63 5.02 14.00
N LEU A 123 -13.47 5.66 13.86
CA LEU A 123 -12.77 6.28 14.99
C LEU A 123 -13.49 7.57 15.39
N GLY A 124 -13.77 7.73 16.68
CA GLY A 124 -14.30 8.97 17.21
C GLY A 124 -13.25 10.09 17.21
N ASP A 125 -13.71 11.34 17.40
CA ASP A 125 -12.86 12.54 17.38
C ASP A 125 -11.72 12.51 18.42
N GLU A 126 -11.86 11.73 19.48
CA GLU A 126 -10.88 11.56 20.55
C GLU A 126 -9.75 10.56 20.21
N ALA A 127 -9.80 9.89 19.04
CA ALA A 127 -8.76 8.95 18.66
C ALA A 127 -7.43 9.66 18.39
N ASN A 128 -6.41 9.33 19.19
CA ASN A 128 -5.07 9.89 19.02
C ASN A 128 -4.29 9.14 17.91
N LEU A 129 -4.42 9.61 16.67
CA LEU A 129 -3.76 9.00 15.50
C LEU A 129 -2.26 9.32 15.39
N ASP A 130 -1.79 10.31 16.16
CA ASP A 130 -0.39 10.75 16.24
C ASP A 130 0.40 10.05 17.33
N ALA A 131 -0.27 9.25 18.18
CA ALA A 131 0.42 8.39 19.15
C ALA A 131 1.38 7.45 18.41
N VAL A 132 2.60 7.34 18.92
CA VAL A 132 3.64 6.48 18.35
C VAL A 132 3.49 5.09 18.93
N HIS A 133 3.46 4.09 18.05
CA HIS A 133 3.34 2.68 18.41
C HIS A 133 4.48 1.87 17.79
N ALA A 134 4.89 0.80 18.48
CA ALA A 134 5.83 -0.16 17.91
C ALA A 134 5.19 -0.88 16.70
N SER A 135 5.90 -0.90 15.57
CA SER A 135 5.60 -1.72 14.40
C SER A 135 6.75 -2.73 14.18
N PRO A 136 6.60 -3.70 13.27
CA PRO A 136 7.63 -4.72 13.05
C PRO A 136 9.03 -4.20 12.70
N SER A 137 9.14 -3.02 12.11
CA SER A 137 10.42 -2.49 11.61
C SER A 137 10.86 -1.18 12.25
N ARG A 138 9.93 -0.43 12.87
CA ARG A 138 10.18 0.88 13.47
C ARG A 138 9.04 1.28 14.39
N GLU A 139 9.24 2.34 15.17
CA GLU A 139 8.13 3.04 15.81
C GLU A 139 7.49 4.03 14.83
N MET A 140 6.17 4.11 14.81
CA MET A 140 5.43 5.04 13.94
C MET A 140 4.00 5.26 14.41
N SER A 141 3.38 6.37 13.99
CA SER A 141 1.96 6.65 14.25
C SER A 141 1.03 6.07 13.18
N ILE A 142 -0.28 6.14 13.39
CA ILE A 142 -1.26 5.76 12.36
C ILE A 142 -1.21 6.75 11.19
N LEU A 143 -0.94 8.03 11.44
CA LEU A 143 -0.73 8.99 10.36
C LEU A 143 0.53 8.66 9.52
N ASP A 144 1.62 8.25 10.17
CA ASP A 144 2.83 7.78 9.48
C ASP A 144 2.58 6.51 8.65
N MET A 145 1.68 5.63 9.12
CA MET A 145 1.24 4.45 8.37
C MET A 145 0.51 4.86 7.08
N LEU A 146 -0.34 5.89 7.12
CA LEU A 146 -1.02 6.40 5.91
C LEU A 146 -0.01 6.99 4.90
N ASP A 147 1.01 7.69 5.39
CA ASP A 147 2.11 8.18 4.56
C ASP A 147 2.90 7.01 3.94
N HIS A 148 3.11 5.94 4.71
CA HIS A 148 3.74 4.71 4.21
C HIS A 148 2.89 4.04 3.12
N LEU A 149 1.59 3.82 3.34
CA LEU A 149 0.68 3.24 2.34
C LEU A 149 0.58 4.11 1.08
N THR A 150 0.64 5.43 1.22
CA THR A 150 0.63 6.37 0.10
C THR A 150 1.87 6.21 -0.77
N ASN A 151 3.05 6.14 -0.16
CA ASN A 151 4.30 5.93 -0.91
C ASN A 151 4.36 4.52 -1.49
N HIS A 152 3.86 3.52 -0.76
CA HIS A 152 3.77 2.13 -1.22
C HIS A 152 2.93 1.99 -2.50
N ASP A 153 1.75 2.61 -2.56
CA ASP A 153 0.91 2.65 -3.76
C ASP A 153 1.64 3.35 -4.93
N ARG A 154 2.36 4.46 -4.67
CA ARG A 154 3.11 5.20 -5.70
C ARG A 154 4.26 4.40 -6.27
N ASP A 155 5.06 3.77 -5.41
CA ASP A 155 6.21 2.96 -5.79
C ASP A 155 5.76 1.78 -6.65
N HIS A 156 4.66 1.11 -6.25
CA HIS A 156 4.11 0.01 -7.02
C HIS A 156 3.37 0.46 -8.29
N ALA A 157 2.79 1.66 -8.35
CA ALA A 157 2.28 2.22 -9.60
C ALA A 157 3.40 2.43 -10.63
N ALA A 158 4.55 2.95 -10.19
CA ALA A 158 5.73 3.11 -11.03
C ALA A 158 6.26 1.73 -11.49
N GLN A 159 6.37 0.76 -10.57
CA GLN A 159 6.79 -0.60 -10.91
C GLN A 159 5.87 -1.27 -11.92
N VAL A 160 4.54 -1.18 -11.75
CA VAL A 160 3.55 -1.70 -12.70
C VAL A 160 3.71 -1.07 -14.07
N THR A 161 3.95 0.23 -14.14
CA THR A 161 4.19 0.95 -15.40
C THR A 161 5.39 0.37 -16.15
N VAL A 162 6.50 0.12 -15.44
CA VAL A 162 7.70 -0.52 -16.01
C VAL A 162 7.40 -1.94 -16.49
N LEU A 163 6.72 -2.77 -15.68
CA LEU A 163 6.38 -4.15 -16.03
C LEU A 163 5.46 -4.26 -17.26
N ARG A 164 4.54 -3.31 -17.43
CA ARG A 164 3.67 -3.23 -18.62
C ARG A 164 4.46 -2.92 -19.89
N ALA A 165 5.46 -2.05 -19.78
CA ALA A 165 6.30 -1.63 -20.90
C ALA A 165 7.29 -2.72 -21.38
N LEU A 166 7.43 -3.84 -20.65
CA LEU A 166 8.27 -4.95 -21.10
C LEU A 166 7.79 -5.49 -22.46
N PRO A 167 8.72 -5.89 -23.35
CA PRO A 167 8.38 -6.49 -24.62
C PRO A 167 7.60 -7.81 -24.41
N PRO A 168 6.73 -8.21 -25.36
CA PRO A 168 6.17 -9.56 -25.37
C PRO A 168 7.29 -10.59 -25.29
N GLN A 169 7.10 -11.66 -24.51
CA GLN A 169 8.05 -12.78 -24.55
C GLN A 169 7.85 -13.49 -25.89
N GLU A 170 8.93 -13.64 -26.66
CA GLU A 170 8.90 -14.48 -27.87
C GLU A 170 8.65 -15.93 -27.42
N GLU A 171 7.64 -16.58 -28.02
CA GLU A 171 7.42 -18.01 -27.82
C GLU A 171 8.65 -18.77 -28.35
N CYS A 172 9.49 -19.30 -27.47
CA CYS A 172 10.57 -20.24 -27.82
C CYS A 172 10.00 -21.63 -28.12
#